data_AF-A0A9Q1JKW3-F1
#
_entry.id   AF-A0A9Q1JKW3-F1
#
_cell.length_a   1.000
_cell.length_b   1.000
_cell.length_c   1.000
_cell.angle_alpha   90.00
_cell.angle_beta   90.00
_cell.angle_gamma   90.00
#
_symmetry.space_group_name_H-M   'P 1'
#
loop_
_entity.id
_entity.type
_entity.pdbx_description
1 polymer ?
#
loop_
_entity_poly.entity_id
_entity_poly.type
_entity_poly.pdbx_seq_one_letter_code
_entity_poly.pdbx_strand_id
1 'polypeptide(L)'
;MLLLSLSQRFVSLNALKVLDDSGYDGATADLWSCGVILFVLLAGYLPFDDSNLANLYKKISAAEFTCPPWMSFPAKKLITRILDPNPTTRITVFEILDDEWFKVNYKPPVFDDKDDTSLDDVDAVFQDSEEHHVTEKKEEQPVAMNAFELIAMSNGLNLGNLFDADQGFKRETRFTSKCPPYEIVKKIEEAAKPLGFDVDKKNYKMRLKNVKAGRKGNLNIATEVFQVAPSLHLVEVRKAKGDTLEFHKVESNFAS
;
A
#
# COMPACT_ATOMS: atom_id res chain seq x y z
N MET A 1 10.15 -6.62 -2.47
CA MET A 1 11.50 -6.90 -1.92
C MET A 1 12.62 -6.43 -2.87
N LEU A 2 12.61 -6.78 -4.16
CA LEU A 2 13.58 -6.24 -5.14
C LEU A 2 13.53 -4.71 -5.25
N LEU A 3 12.35 -4.12 -5.45
CA LEU A 3 12.18 -2.66 -5.59
C LEU A 3 12.65 -1.85 -4.36
N LEU A 4 12.46 -2.37 -3.14
CA LEU A 4 12.97 -1.74 -1.91
C LEU A 4 14.45 -2.02 -1.70
N SER A 5 14.92 -3.25 -1.91
CA SER A 5 16.35 -3.55 -1.79
C SER A 5 17.18 -2.78 -2.82
N LEU A 6 16.60 -2.46 -3.98
CA LEU A 6 17.20 -1.61 -5.00
C LEU A 6 17.07 -0.14 -4.58
N SER A 7 15.87 0.37 -4.29
CA SER A 7 15.66 1.75 -3.82
C SER A 7 16.55 2.09 -2.60
N GLN A 8 16.58 1.25 -1.59
CA GLN A 8 17.34 1.44 -0.35
C GLN A 8 18.85 1.35 -0.58
N ARG A 9 19.33 0.57 -1.56
CA ARG A 9 20.75 0.58 -1.98
C ARG A 9 21.07 1.84 -2.79
N PHE A 10 20.23 2.25 -3.73
CA PHE A 10 20.44 3.43 -4.57
C PHE A 10 20.34 4.76 -3.80
N VAL A 11 19.37 4.88 -2.88
CA VAL A 11 19.25 6.02 -1.94
C VAL A 11 20.48 6.10 -1.04
N SER A 12 20.94 4.98 -0.47
CA SER A 12 22.16 4.95 0.35
C SER A 12 23.43 5.31 -0.43
N LEU A 13 23.47 5.01 -1.73
CA LEU A 13 24.64 5.25 -2.58
C LEU A 13 24.79 6.71 -3.02
N ASN A 14 23.68 7.38 -3.35
CA ASN A 14 23.71 8.82 -3.62
C ASN A 14 23.88 9.62 -2.33
N ALA A 15 23.32 9.15 -1.21
CA ALA A 15 23.65 9.71 0.10
C ALA A 15 25.15 9.63 0.42
N LEU A 16 25.84 8.55 0.03
CA LEU A 16 27.29 8.41 0.25
C LEU A 16 28.15 9.30 -0.65
N LYS A 17 27.73 9.60 -1.89
CA LYS A 17 28.48 10.49 -2.81
C LYS A 17 28.32 11.97 -2.50
N VAL A 18 27.24 12.35 -1.83
CA VAL A 18 26.94 13.75 -1.46
C VAL A 18 27.54 14.12 -0.09
N LEU A 19 28.22 13.17 0.58
CA LEU A 19 29.06 13.46 1.76
C LEU A 19 30.41 14.12 1.39
N ASP A 20 30.70 14.33 0.11
CA ASP A 20 31.80 15.18 -0.35
C ASP A 20 31.29 16.64 -0.46
N ASP A 21 31.25 17.31 0.70
CA ASP A 21 31.25 18.77 0.92
C ASP A 21 30.06 19.65 0.48
N SER A 22 28.92 19.11 0.04
CA SER A 22 27.69 19.90 -0.15
C SER A 22 26.44 19.12 0.24
N GLY A 23 25.70 19.59 1.25
CA GLY A 23 24.62 18.87 1.92
C GLY A 23 23.62 18.11 1.04
N TYR A 24 23.12 17.00 1.60
CA TYR A 24 22.10 16.13 1.01
C TYR A 24 20.77 16.85 0.77
N ASP A 25 20.35 16.95 -0.49
CA ASP A 25 18.99 17.34 -0.86
C ASP A 25 18.14 16.09 -1.08
N GLY A 26 17.37 15.72 -0.05
CA GLY A 26 16.50 14.55 -0.06
C GLY A 26 15.47 14.56 -1.19
N ALA A 27 14.95 15.73 -1.59
CA ALA A 27 13.96 15.83 -2.66
C ALA A 27 14.57 15.41 -4.01
N THR A 28 15.80 15.83 -4.30
CA THR A 28 16.49 15.42 -5.53
C THR A 28 16.87 13.94 -5.54
N ALA A 29 17.16 13.36 -4.36
CA ALA A 29 17.47 11.95 -4.20
C ALA A 29 16.24 11.05 -4.36
N ASP A 30 15.10 11.47 -3.82
CA ASP A 30 13.81 10.80 -4.01
C ASP A 30 13.41 10.82 -5.49
N LEU A 31 13.62 11.95 -6.16
CA LEU A 31 13.31 12.09 -7.58
C LEU A 31 14.13 11.14 -8.46
N TRP A 32 15.43 10.99 -8.17
CA TRP A 32 16.27 9.99 -8.82
C TRP A 32 15.70 8.58 -8.65
N SER A 33 15.27 8.25 -7.42
CA SER A 33 14.69 6.95 -7.10
C SER A 33 13.36 6.72 -7.82
N CYS A 34 12.50 7.74 -7.90
CA CYS A 34 11.30 7.73 -8.72
C CYS A 34 11.61 7.48 -10.20
N GLY A 35 12.69 8.07 -10.74
CA GLY A 35 13.14 7.83 -12.11
C GLY A 35 13.54 6.38 -12.37
N VAL A 36 14.27 5.76 -11.44
CA VAL A 36 14.65 4.35 -11.54
C VAL A 36 13.41 3.45 -11.51
N ILE A 37 12.45 3.72 -10.61
CA ILE A 37 11.19 2.96 -10.53
C ILE A 37 10.39 3.12 -11.82
N LEU A 38 10.24 4.35 -12.31
CA LEU A 38 9.52 4.64 -13.56
C LEU A 38 10.15 3.90 -14.75
N PHE A 39 11.48 3.88 -14.84
CA PHE A 39 12.18 3.10 -15.87
C PHE A 39 11.82 1.62 -15.76
N VAL A 40 11.91 1.02 -14.57
CA VAL A 40 11.60 -0.40 -14.35
C VAL A 40 10.16 -0.72 -14.75
N LEU A 41 9.19 0.13 -14.42
CA LEU A 41 7.78 -0.07 -14.78
C LEU A 41 7.55 -0.07 -16.29
N LEU A 42 8.31 0.74 -17.05
CA LEU A 42 8.16 0.87 -18.50
C LEU A 42 9.04 -0.11 -19.30
N ALA A 43 10.20 -0.47 -18.76
CA ALA A 43 11.20 -1.29 -19.45
C ALA A 43 11.17 -2.76 -19.02
N GLY A 44 10.75 -3.06 -17.78
CA GLY A 44 10.75 -4.41 -17.21
C GLY A 44 12.13 -4.88 -16.70
N TYR A 45 13.15 -4.02 -16.72
CA TYR A 45 14.50 -4.30 -16.22
C TYR A 45 15.12 -3.04 -15.60
N LEU A 46 16.28 -3.19 -14.94
CA LEU A 46 16.97 -2.08 -14.27
C LEU A 46 17.68 -1.16 -15.25
N PRO A 47 17.64 0.17 -15.07
CA PRO A 47 18.41 1.09 -15.90
C PRO A 47 19.92 0.89 -15.73
N PHE A 48 20.36 0.53 -14.51
CA PHE A 48 21.75 0.29 -14.17
C PHE A 48 21.90 -1.10 -13.56
N ASP A 49 22.70 -1.94 -14.22
CA ASP A 49 23.07 -3.26 -13.72
C ASP A 49 24.49 -3.61 -14.20
N ASP A 50 25.26 -4.25 -13.33
CA ASP A 50 26.60 -4.77 -13.61
C ASP A 50 27.02 -5.76 -12.51
N SER A 51 27.72 -6.83 -12.89
CA SER A 51 28.26 -7.80 -11.93
C SER A 51 29.43 -7.22 -11.12
N ASN A 52 30.13 -6.22 -11.67
CA ASN A 52 31.20 -5.51 -10.99
C ASN A 52 30.66 -4.20 -10.38
N LEU A 53 30.73 -4.09 -9.05
CA LEU A 53 30.23 -2.91 -8.33
C LEU A 53 30.90 -1.61 -8.78
N ALA A 54 32.19 -1.60 -9.13
CA ALA A 54 32.87 -0.39 -9.60
C ALA A 54 32.31 0.08 -10.95
N ASN A 55 31.97 -0.85 -11.86
CA ASN A 55 31.35 -0.52 -13.13
C ASN A 55 29.89 -0.09 -12.96
N LEU A 56 29.14 -0.75 -12.06
CA LEU A 56 27.80 -0.32 -11.68
C LEU A 56 27.83 1.13 -11.18
N TYR A 57 28.78 1.49 -10.32
CA TYR A 57 28.91 2.86 -9.83
C TYR A 57 29.29 3.87 -10.90
N LYS A 58 30.12 3.49 -11.87
CA LYS A 58 30.43 4.33 -13.03
C LYS A 58 29.17 4.59 -13.86
N LYS A 59 28.41 3.54 -14.18
CA LYS A 59 27.14 3.66 -14.93
C LYS A 59 26.14 4.56 -14.22
N ILE A 60 25.95 4.36 -12.91
CA ILE A 60 25.06 5.20 -12.09
C ILE A 60 25.53 6.67 -12.11
N SER A 61 26.82 6.92 -11.87
CA SER A 61 27.35 8.28 -11.82
C SER A 61 27.30 9.01 -13.16
N ALA A 62 27.47 8.28 -14.27
CA ALA A 62 27.37 8.83 -15.61
C ALA A 62 25.93 8.86 -16.14
N ALA A 63 24.96 8.32 -15.38
CA ALA A 63 23.62 8.00 -15.85
C ALA A 63 23.62 7.26 -17.21
N GLU A 64 24.51 6.27 -17.34
CA GLU A 64 24.63 5.45 -18.55
C GLU A 64 23.59 4.31 -18.53
N PHE A 65 22.49 4.51 -19.25
CA PHE A 65 21.43 3.52 -19.43
C PHE A 65 20.85 3.57 -20.85
N THR A 66 20.27 2.45 -21.29
CA THR A 66 19.65 2.35 -22.61
C THR A 66 18.16 2.09 -22.48
N CYS A 67 17.37 3.00 -23.04
CA CYS A 67 15.92 2.83 -23.12
C CYS A 67 15.54 1.79 -24.20
N PRO A 68 14.55 0.93 -23.93
CA PRO A 68 14.17 -0.09 -24.89
C PRO A 68 13.46 0.50 -26.12
N PRO A 69 13.40 -0.24 -27.26
CA PRO A 69 12.81 0.27 -28.50
C PRO A 69 11.32 0.57 -28.38
N TRP A 70 10.56 -0.19 -27.57
CA TRP A 70 9.12 -0.01 -27.38
C TRP A 70 8.74 1.20 -26.49
N MET A 71 9.68 1.76 -25.73
CA MET A 71 9.40 2.93 -24.90
C MET A 71 9.23 4.17 -25.78
N SER A 72 8.13 4.90 -25.57
CA SER A 72 7.77 6.06 -26.38
C SER A 72 8.79 7.19 -26.22
N PHE A 73 8.94 8.00 -27.27
CA PHE A 73 9.87 9.13 -27.24
C PHE A 73 9.62 10.12 -26.08
N PRO A 74 8.36 10.52 -25.77
CA PRO A 74 8.09 11.41 -24.63
C PRO A 74 8.47 10.77 -23.28
N ALA A 75 8.23 9.47 -23.08
CA ALA A 75 8.65 8.75 -21.88
C ALA A 75 10.17 8.75 -21.71
N LYS A 76 10.89 8.46 -22.80
CA LYS A 76 12.37 8.49 -22.83
C LYS A 76 12.88 9.86 -22.42
N LYS A 77 12.33 10.92 -23.01
CA LYS A 77 12.70 12.31 -22.73
C LYS A 77 12.50 12.66 -21.25
N LEU A 78 11.36 12.28 -20.66
CA LEU A 78 11.10 12.51 -19.24
C LEU A 78 12.08 11.75 -18.35
N ILE A 79 12.27 10.45 -18.57
CA ILE A 79 13.21 9.62 -17.80
C ILE A 79 14.62 10.19 -17.84
N THR A 80 15.10 10.62 -19.02
CA THR A 80 16.45 11.21 -19.14
C THR A 80 16.61 12.50 -18.35
N ARG A 81 15.54 13.27 -18.17
CA ARG A 81 15.56 14.49 -17.34
C ARG A 81 15.51 14.17 -15.84
N ILE A 82 14.80 13.10 -15.45
CA ILE A 82 14.73 12.64 -14.05
C ILE A 82 16.06 12.00 -13.61
N LEU A 83 16.67 11.19 -14.48
CA LEU A 83 17.95 10.52 -14.24
C LEU A 83 19.15 11.38 -14.69
N ASP A 84 19.04 12.72 -14.61
CA ASP A 84 20.18 13.62 -14.79
C ASP A 84 21.15 13.46 -13.61
N PRO A 85 22.43 13.10 -13.84
CA PRO A 85 23.40 12.92 -12.77
C PRO A 85 23.69 14.23 -12.01
N ASN A 86 23.52 15.39 -12.65
CA ASN A 86 23.70 16.68 -11.99
C ASN A 86 22.41 17.10 -11.26
N PRO A 87 22.39 17.15 -9.92
CA PRO A 87 21.19 17.49 -9.15
C PRO A 87 20.67 18.91 -9.42
N THR A 88 21.54 19.83 -9.87
CA THR A 88 21.16 21.23 -10.15
C THR A 88 20.39 21.39 -11.45
N THR A 89 20.68 20.53 -12.44
CA THR A 89 20.00 20.53 -13.76
C THR A 89 18.91 19.47 -13.85
N ARG A 90 18.87 18.54 -12.88
CA ARG A 90 17.82 17.55 -12.74
C ARG A 90 16.47 18.25 -12.67
N ILE A 91 15.51 17.72 -13.44
CA ILE A 91 14.14 18.22 -13.48
C ILE A 91 13.55 18.30 -12.08
N THR A 92 12.69 19.28 -11.83
CA THR A 92 11.95 19.42 -10.57
C THR A 92 10.59 18.72 -10.64
N VAL A 93 9.96 18.48 -9.49
CA VAL A 93 8.60 17.90 -9.45
C VAL A 93 7.60 18.79 -10.21
N PHE A 94 7.70 20.12 -10.09
CA PHE A 94 6.83 21.06 -10.80
C PHE A 94 6.95 20.91 -12.32
N GLU A 95 8.16 20.74 -12.83
CA GLU A 95 8.39 20.51 -14.26
C GLU A 95 7.95 19.11 -14.72
N ILE A 96 7.99 18.09 -13.86
CA ILE A 96 7.42 16.77 -14.16
C ILE A 96 5.90 16.87 -14.28
N LEU A 97 5.24 17.56 -13.35
CA LEU A 97 3.79 17.77 -13.40
C LEU A 97 3.37 18.55 -14.65
N ASP A 98 4.27 19.38 -15.19
CA ASP A 98 4.04 20.13 -16.44
C ASP A 98 4.41 19.32 -17.70
N ASP A 99 5.08 18.18 -17.59
CA ASP A 99 5.56 17.40 -18.73
C ASP A 99 4.42 16.75 -19.53
N GLU A 100 4.51 16.85 -20.87
CA GLU A 100 3.50 16.33 -21.79
C GLU A 100 3.28 14.82 -21.65
N TRP A 101 4.32 14.03 -21.35
CA TRP A 101 4.12 12.60 -21.13
C TRP A 101 3.39 12.32 -19.82
N PHE A 102 3.71 13.07 -18.77
CA PHE A 102 3.13 12.89 -17.45
C PHE A 102 1.64 13.27 -17.42
N LYS A 103 1.27 14.35 -18.11
CA LYS A 103 -0.12 14.85 -18.16
C LYS A 103 -1.11 13.91 -18.85
N VAL A 104 -0.66 12.98 -19.68
CA VAL A 104 -1.55 12.07 -20.41
C VAL A 104 -2.37 11.23 -19.42
N ASN A 105 -3.68 11.49 -19.37
CA ASN A 105 -4.64 10.86 -18.46
C ASN A 105 -4.33 11.05 -16.96
N TYR A 106 -3.49 12.03 -16.61
CA TYR A 106 -3.22 12.35 -15.22
C TYR A 106 -4.46 12.95 -14.55
N LYS A 107 -4.82 12.42 -13.39
CA LYS A 107 -5.80 12.99 -12.49
C LYS A 107 -5.09 13.30 -11.18
N PRO A 108 -5.04 14.57 -10.75
CA PRO A 108 -4.45 14.91 -9.47
C PRO A 108 -5.11 14.09 -8.35
N PRO A 109 -4.32 13.56 -7.40
CA PRO A 109 -4.89 12.94 -6.22
C PRO A 109 -5.71 13.99 -5.45
N VAL A 110 -6.95 13.66 -5.13
CA VAL A 110 -7.78 14.45 -4.23
C VAL A 110 -7.53 13.89 -2.84
N PHE A 111 -6.76 14.61 -2.04
CA PHE A 111 -6.62 14.30 -0.62
C PHE A 111 -7.83 14.92 0.09
N ASP A 112 -8.74 14.09 0.58
CA ASP A 112 -9.83 14.59 1.42
C ASP A 112 -9.23 14.83 2.82
N ASP A 113 -9.20 16.08 3.28
CA ASP A 113 -8.63 16.49 4.59
C ASP A 113 -9.38 15.86 5.80
N LYS A 114 -10.26 14.90 5.56
CA LYS A 114 -11.12 14.23 6.55
C LYS A 114 -10.62 12.87 7.01
N ASP A 115 -9.57 12.33 6.39
CA ASP A 115 -9.08 10.98 6.66
C ASP A 115 -7.89 10.93 7.63
N ASP A 116 -7.83 11.87 8.58
CA ASP A 116 -6.98 11.74 9.79
C ASP A 116 -7.65 10.82 10.85
N THR A 117 -8.67 10.06 10.45
CA THR A 117 -9.14 8.93 11.24
C THR A 117 -8.14 7.80 11.11
N SER A 118 -7.30 7.63 12.13
CA SER A 118 -6.50 6.43 12.30
C SER A 118 -7.37 5.19 12.04
N LEU A 119 -6.99 4.38 11.05
CA LEU A 119 -7.67 3.16 10.63
C LEU A 119 -7.67 2.05 11.72
N ASP A 120 -7.15 2.37 12.90
CA ASP A 120 -6.89 1.42 13.97
C ASP A 120 -8.09 1.12 14.86
N ASP A 121 -9.12 1.97 14.90
CA ASP A 121 -10.29 1.69 15.72
C ASP A 121 -11.55 1.49 14.89
N VAL A 122 -11.60 0.34 14.21
CA VAL A 122 -12.89 -0.30 13.88
C VAL A 122 -13.80 -0.37 15.09
N ASP A 123 -13.27 -0.46 16.32
CA ASP A 123 -14.07 -0.39 17.54
C ASP A 123 -14.68 1.01 17.76
N ALA A 124 -13.97 2.11 17.41
CA ALA A 124 -14.50 3.48 17.48
C ALA A 124 -15.68 3.70 16.53
N VAL A 125 -15.65 3.11 15.32
CA VAL A 125 -16.77 3.16 14.34
C VAL A 125 -18.08 2.62 14.93
N PHE A 126 -17.98 1.76 15.95
CA PHE A 126 -19.10 1.13 16.61
C PHE A 126 -19.24 1.49 18.10
N GLN A 127 -18.42 2.40 18.66
CA GLN A 127 -18.52 2.90 20.04
C GLN A 127 -19.34 4.19 20.13
N ASP A 128 -19.61 4.87 19.00
CA ASP A 128 -20.55 5.99 18.94
C ASP A 128 -22.00 5.52 19.07
N SER A 129 -22.38 5.22 20.30
CA SER A 129 -23.76 5.28 20.75
C SER A 129 -23.75 5.97 22.11
N GLU A 130 -23.77 7.30 22.13
CA GLU A 130 -24.92 8.10 22.59
C GLU A 130 -24.73 9.56 22.14
N GLU A 131 -25.78 10.15 21.58
CA GLU A 131 -25.93 11.58 21.27
C GLU A 131 -24.93 12.18 20.26
N HIS A 132 -25.25 12.14 18.95
CA HIS A 132 -25.29 13.30 18.05
C HIS A 132 -25.97 12.86 16.75
N HIS A 133 -27.07 13.52 16.37
CA HIS A 133 -27.78 13.29 15.12
C HIS A 133 -26.91 13.66 13.92
N VAL A 134 -26.07 12.74 13.45
CA VAL A 134 -25.50 12.78 12.10
C VAL A 134 -26.12 11.64 11.34
N THR A 135 -26.95 11.99 10.35
CA THR A 135 -27.61 11.05 9.45
C THR A 135 -26.57 10.08 8.89
N GLU A 136 -26.62 8.80 9.29
CA GLU A 136 -25.72 7.76 8.77
C GLU A 136 -25.92 7.68 7.25
N LYS A 137 -24.98 8.24 6.49
CA LYS A 137 -24.94 8.08 5.04
C LYS A 137 -24.59 6.63 4.77
N LYS A 138 -25.56 5.87 4.29
CA LYS A 138 -25.33 4.53 3.75
C LYS A 138 -24.44 4.66 2.52
N GLU A 139 -23.20 4.20 2.63
CA GLU A 139 -22.28 4.18 1.49
C GLU A 139 -22.78 3.19 0.44
N GLU A 140 -22.83 3.64 -0.82
CA GLU A 140 -23.28 2.81 -1.94
C GLU A 140 -22.20 1.84 -2.45
N GLN A 141 -20.93 2.12 -2.15
CA GLN A 141 -19.77 1.31 -2.56
C GLN A 141 -18.68 1.31 -1.48
N PRO A 142 -17.87 0.24 -1.38
CA PRO A 142 -16.74 0.18 -0.47
C PRO A 142 -15.68 1.21 -0.83
N VAL A 143 -14.87 1.59 0.17
CA VAL A 143 -13.75 2.52 0.00
C VAL A 143 -12.83 2.01 -1.13
N ALA A 144 -12.56 2.88 -2.09
CA ALA A 144 -11.66 2.58 -3.19
C ALA A 144 -10.22 2.56 -2.67
N MET A 145 -9.51 1.47 -2.92
CA MET A 145 -8.14 1.28 -2.49
C MET A 145 -7.21 1.46 -3.69
N ASN A 146 -6.28 2.41 -3.56
CA ASN A 146 -5.30 2.68 -4.60
C ASN A 146 -4.11 1.71 -4.54
N ALA A 147 -3.28 1.73 -5.58
CA ALA A 147 -2.12 0.84 -5.67
C ALA A 147 -1.10 1.07 -4.55
N PHE A 148 -0.90 2.31 -4.08
CA PHE A 148 0.03 2.61 -2.99
C PHE A 148 -0.48 2.08 -1.64
N GLU A 149 -1.77 2.22 -1.35
CA GLU A 149 -2.41 1.64 -0.17
C GLU A 149 -2.30 0.12 -0.18
N LEU A 150 -2.62 -0.52 -1.30
CA LEU A 150 -2.49 -1.97 -1.46
C LEU A 150 -1.04 -2.44 -1.24
N ILE A 151 -0.08 -1.67 -1.76
CA ILE A 151 1.35 -1.94 -1.61
C ILE A 151 1.79 -1.77 -0.16
N ALA A 152 1.34 -0.71 0.52
CA ALA A 152 1.63 -0.44 1.93
C ALA A 152 1.09 -1.56 2.85
N MET A 153 -0.01 -2.21 2.47
CA MET A 153 -0.57 -3.36 3.17
C MET A 153 0.21 -4.67 2.94
N SER A 154 1.18 -4.71 2.03
CA SER A 154 1.96 -5.93 1.79
C SER A 154 2.96 -6.20 2.92
N ASN A 155 3.13 -7.46 3.33
CA ASN A 155 3.94 -7.82 4.52
C ASN A 155 5.39 -7.31 4.49
N GLY A 156 5.95 -7.05 3.30
CA GLY A 156 7.32 -6.56 3.14
C GLY A 156 7.46 -5.03 3.11
N LEU A 157 6.34 -4.32 3.20
CA LEU A 157 6.24 -2.85 3.12
C LEU A 157 5.41 -2.23 4.23
N ASN A 158 4.59 -3.05 4.90
CA ASN A 158 3.82 -2.64 6.05
C ASN A 158 4.78 -2.29 7.21
N LEU A 159 4.92 -0.99 7.46
CA LEU A 159 5.76 -0.43 8.51
C LEU A 159 5.13 -0.53 9.91
N GLY A 160 3.85 -0.90 10.02
CA GLY A 160 3.17 -1.06 11.31
C GLY A 160 3.85 -2.13 12.18
N ASN A 161 4.37 -3.20 11.56
CA ASN A 161 5.13 -4.24 12.25
C ASN A 161 6.50 -3.78 12.78
N LEU A 162 7.01 -2.62 12.34
CA LEU A 162 8.29 -2.08 12.82
C LEU A 162 8.18 -1.54 14.25
N PHE A 163 6.98 -1.12 14.64
CA PHE A 163 6.70 -0.50 15.95
C PHE A 163 6.04 -1.48 16.93
N ASP A 164 5.43 -2.56 16.44
CA ASP A 164 4.84 -3.63 17.27
C ASP A 164 5.89 -4.72 17.58
N ALA A 165 6.79 -4.43 18.52
CA ALA A 165 7.94 -5.29 18.85
C ALA A 165 7.61 -6.67 19.46
N ASP A 166 6.33 -7.00 19.72
CA ASP A 166 6.00 -8.06 20.68
C ASP A 166 5.10 -9.22 20.21
N GLN A 167 4.71 -9.37 18.94
CA GLN A 167 3.89 -10.52 18.53
C GLN A 167 4.25 -11.10 17.16
N GLY A 168 5.00 -12.21 17.17
CA GLY A 168 5.38 -12.99 15.98
C GLY A 168 4.24 -13.73 15.24
N PHE A 169 2.98 -13.33 15.42
CA PHE A 169 1.85 -13.93 14.70
C PHE A 169 0.98 -12.85 14.06
N LYS A 170 0.70 -13.00 12.76
CA LYS A 170 -0.15 -12.09 11.99
C LYS A 170 -1.52 -11.97 12.64
N ARG A 171 -1.87 -10.74 13.03
CA ARG A 171 -3.21 -10.40 13.53
C ARG A 171 -4.21 -10.17 12.40
N GLU A 172 -3.81 -10.36 11.15
CA GLU A 172 -4.58 -9.99 9.97
C GLU A 172 -4.36 -10.96 8.81
N THR A 173 -5.39 -11.10 8.00
CA THR A 173 -5.39 -11.89 6.76
C THR A 173 -6.21 -11.18 5.70
N ARG A 174 -5.85 -11.43 4.45
CA ARG A 174 -6.42 -10.74 3.29
C ARG A 174 -6.68 -11.73 2.16
N PHE A 175 -7.82 -11.60 1.53
CA PHE A 175 -8.16 -12.37 0.33
C PHE A 175 -8.94 -11.51 -0.66
N THR A 176 -8.97 -11.91 -1.93
CA THR A 176 -9.69 -11.17 -2.97
C THR A 176 -10.96 -11.89 -3.39
N SER A 177 -11.95 -11.12 -3.84
CA SER A 177 -13.21 -11.64 -4.35
C SER A 177 -13.71 -10.83 -5.54
N LYS A 178 -14.30 -11.52 -6.52
CA LYS A 178 -14.98 -10.91 -7.67
C LYS A 178 -16.48 -10.73 -7.46
N CYS A 179 -17.01 -11.21 -6.33
CA CYS A 179 -18.42 -11.01 -5.98
C CYS A 179 -18.70 -9.53 -5.71
N PRO A 180 -19.95 -9.08 -5.91
CA PRO A 180 -20.39 -7.77 -5.45
C PRO A 180 -20.15 -7.59 -3.93
N PRO A 181 -19.85 -6.37 -3.45
CA PRO A 181 -19.57 -6.12 -2.02
C PRO A 181 -20.66 -6.61 -1.07
N TYR A 182 -21.93 -6.46 -1.43
CA TYR A 182 -23.05 -6.91 -0.61
C TYR A 182 -23.08 -8.43 -0.45
N GLU A 183 -22.66 -9.20 -1.47
CA GLU A 183 -22.60 -10.65 -1.40
C GLU A 183 -21.43 -11.12 -0.54
N ILE A 184 -20.30 -10.41 -0.60
CA ILE A 184 -19.14 -10.69 0.25
C ILE A 184 -19.55 -10.56 1.73
N VAL A 185 -20.13 -9.41 2.11
CA VAL A 185 -20.62 -9.13 3.47
C VAL A 185 -21.70 -10.12 3.92
N LYS A 186 -22.53 -10.59 2.99
CA LYS A 186 -23.54 -11.63 3.27
C LYS A 186 -22.90 -13.00 3.52
N LYS A 187 -21.96 -13.44 2.67
CA LYS A 187 -21.27 -14.73 2.81
C LYS A 187 -20.45 -14.81 4.09
N ILE A 188 -19.76 -13.73 4.46
CA ILE A 188 -19.00 -13.66 5.73
C ILE A 188 -19.95 -13.84 6.92
N GLU A 189 -21.13 -13.21 6.90
CA GLU A 189 -22.13 -13.39 7.96
C GLU A 189 -22.68 -14.82 8.00
N GLU A 190 -23.01 -15.40 6.85
CA GLU A 190 -23.51 -16.78 6.74
C GLU A 190 -22.48 -17.80 7.25
N ALA A 191 -21.18 -17.55 7.05
CA ALA A 191 -20.11 -18.38 7.57
C ALA A 191 -19.85 -18.14 9.08
N ALA A 192 -20.06 -16.92 9.58
CA ALA A 192 -19.79 -16.56 10.97
C ALA A 192 -20.88 -17.06 11.95
N LYS A 193 -22.15 -17.04 11.54
CA LYS A 193 -23.29 -17.44 12.40
C LYS A 193 -23.19 -18.87 12.94
N PRO A 194 -22.91 -19.91 12.12
CA PRO A 194 -22.75 -21.29 12.60
C PRO A 194 -21.59 -21.46 13.59
N LEU A 195 -20.59 -20.57 13.52
CA LEU A 195 -19.43 -20.55 14.42
C LEU A 195 -19.74 -19.85 15.76
N GLY A 196 -20.97 -19.37 15.97
CA GLY A 196 -21.42 -18.75 17.21
C GLY A 196 -20.98 -17.29 17.38
N PHE A 197 -20.65 -16.61 16.28
CA PHE A 197 -20.37 -15.18 16.31
C PHE A 197 -21.68 -14.37 16.26
N ASP A 198 -21.74 -13.36 17.12
CA ASP A 198 -22.63 -12.23 16.97
C ASP A 198 -22.03 -11.24 15.96
N VAL A 199 -22.86 -10.70 15.06
CA VAL A 199 -22.40 -9.96 13.87
C VAL A 199 -23.01 -8.56 13.83
N ASP A 200 -22.18 -7.56 14.10
CA ASP A 200 -22.51 -6.16 13.87
C ASP A 200 -22.02 -5.75 12.47
N LYS A 201 -22.85 -5.03 11.70
CA LYS A 201 -22.48 -4.55 10.36
C LYS A 201 -22.73 -3.06 10.25
N LYS A 202 -21.76 -2.34 9.67
CA LYS A 202 -21.89 -0.92 9.34
C LYS A 202 -21.17 -0.67 8.01
N ASN A 203 -21.93 -0.30 6.98
CA ASN A 203 -21.46 -0.22 5.59
C ASN A 203 -20.77 -1.53 5.17
N TYR A 204 -19.51 -1.44 4.73
CA TYR A 204 -18.68 -2.57 4.30
C TYR A 204 -17.71 -3.04 5.38
N LYS A 205 -17.96 -2.64 6.64
CA LYS A 205 -17.27 -3.07 7.84
C LYS A 205 -18.16 -4.02 8.65
N MET A 206 -17.58 -5.08 9.20
CA MET A 206 -18.28 -5.99 10.11
C MET A 206 -17.44 -6.25 11.36
N ARG A 207 -18.13 -6.46 12.48
CA ARG A 207 -17.53 -6.87 13.74
C ARG A 207 -18.19 -8.16 14.21
N LEU A 208 -17.38 -9.20 14.33
CA LEU A 208 -17.78 -10.54 14.74
C LEU A 208 -17.33 -10.74 16.19
N LYS A 209 -18.25 -10.93 17.11
CA LYS A 209 -17.95 -11.17 18.54
C LYS A 209 -18.33 -12.59 18.92
N ASN A 210 -17.39 -13.34 19.48
CA ASN A 210 -17.67 -14.64 20.07
C ASN A 210 -17.09 -14.71 21.49
N VAL A 211 -17.98 -14.52 22.47
CA VAL A 211 -17.70 -14.57 23.93
C VAL A 211 -17.52 -15.98 24.48
N LYS A 212 -17.52 -17.02 23.63
CA LYS A 212 -17.29 -18.42 24.04
C LYS A 212 -16.14 -19.08 23.30
N ALA A 213 -15.43 -18.33 22.44
CA ALA A 213 -14.36 -18.88 21.62
C ALA A 213 -13.06 -19.08 22.41
N GLY A 214 -12.60 -20.34 22.46
CA GLY A 214 -11.24 -20.70 22.86
C GLY A 214 -10.90 -20.61 24.35
N ARG A 215 -9.64 -20.92 24.67
CA ARG A 215 -9.10 -20.95 26.05
C ARG A 215 -9.06 -19.58 26.74
N LYS A 216 -9.10 -18.48 25.97
CA LYS A 216 -9.11 -17.09 26.47
C LYS A 216 -10.50 -16.45 26.55
N GLY A 217 -11.56 -17.19 26.22
CA GLY A 217 -12.94 -16.81 26.51
C GLY A 217 -13.55 -15.70 25.65
N ASN A 218 -12.81 -15.02 24.78
CA ASN A 218 -13.41 -14.18 23.74
C ASN A 218 -12.55 -14.14 22.49
N LEU A 219 -13.19 -14.11 21.33
CA LEU A 219 -12.58 -13.83 20.03
C LEU A 219 -13.42 -12.75 19.33
N ASN A 220 -12.80 -11.61 19.09
CA ASN A 220 -13.39 -10.52 18.33
C ASN A 220 -12.62 -10.36 17.03
N ILE A 221 -13.34 -10.34 15.92
CA ILE A 221 -12.80 -10.19 14.57
C ILE A 221 -13.46 -8.96 13.94
N ALA A 222 -12.66 -8.15 13.27
CA ALA A 222 -13.15 -7.08 12.41
C ALA A 222 -12.89 -7.44 10.96
N THR A 223 -13.81 -7.08 10.07
CA THR A 223 -13.64 -7.27 8.63
C THR A 223 -13.95 -6.00 7.89
N GLU A 224 -13.22 -5.72 6.81
CA GLU A 224 -13.45 -4.58 5.94
C GLU A 224 -13.29 -4.99 4.47
N VAL A 225 -14.19 -4.50 3.62
CA VAL A 225 -14.13 -4.74 2.16
C VAL A 225 -13.72 -3.47 1.46
N PHE A 226 -12.69 -3.56 0.61
CA PHE A 226 -12.15 -2.47 -0.20
C PHE A 226 -12.33 -2.76 -1.69
N GLN A 227 -12.57 -1.74 -2.50
CA GLN A 227 -12.60 -1.86 -3.96
C GLN A 227 -11.20 -1.62 -4.52
N VAL A 228 -10.56 -2.64 -5.10
CA VAL A 228 -9.23 -2.49 -5.75
C VAL A 228 -9.33 -2.35 -7.27
N ALA A 229 -10.43 -2.81 -7.86
CA ALA A 229 -10.81 -2.59 -9.26
C ALA A 229 -12.34 -2.70 -9.40
N PRO A 230 -12.96 -2.27 -10.52
CA PRO A 230 -14.42 -2.29 -10.67
C PRO A 230 -15.09 -3.64 -10.43
N SER A 231 -14.37 -4.74 -10.66
CA SER A 231 -14.85 -6.13 -10.45
C SER A 231 -13.97 -6.94 -9.49
N LEU A 232 -13.14 -6.28 -8.69
CA LEU A 232 -12.24 -6.93 -7.74
C LEU A 232 -12.25 -6.20 -6.40
N HIS A 233 -12.53 -6.95 -5.35
CA HIS A 233 -12.57 -6.45 -3.98
C HIS A 233 -11.52 -7.17 -3.15
N LEU A 234 -10.89 -6.45 -2.24
CA LEU A 234 -10.02 -6.99 -1.21
C LEU A 234 -10.81 -7.06 0.09
N VAL A 235 -10.80 -8.21 0.74
CA VAL A 235 -11.37 -8.39 2.07
C VAL A 235 -10.21 -8.51 3.04
N GLU A 236 -10.20 -7.62 4.02
CA GLU A 236 -9.30 -7.70 5.16
C GLU A 236 -10.06 -8.25 6.37
N VAL A 237 -9.43 -9.18 7.08
CA VAL A 237 -9.95 -9.78 8.32
C VAL A 237 -8.87 -9.59 9.39
N ARG A 238 -9.20 -8.86 10.46
CA ARG A 238 -8.30 -8.52 11.57
C ARG A 238 -8.81 -9.11 12.87
N LYS A 239 -7.91 -9.68 13.68
CA LYS A 239 -8.19 -10.09 15.05
C LYS A 239 -8.12 -8.86 15.97
N ALA A 240 -9.27 -8.41 16.45
CA ALA A 240 -9.35 -7.30 17.41
C ALA A 240 -9.01 -7.74 18.84
N LYS A 241 -9.49 -8.91 19.27
CA LYS A 241 -9.27 -9.43 20.63
C LYS A 241 -9.31 -10.95 20.64
N GLY A 242 -8.57 -11.59 21.55
CA GLY A 242 -8.66 -13.04 21.76
C GLY A 242 -7.48 -13.86 21.26
N ASP A 243 -7.70 -15.17 21.18
CA ASP A 243 -6.68 -16.16 20.86
C ASP A 243 -6.35 -16.23 19.36
N THR A 244 -5.06 -16.20 19.01
CA THR A 244 -4.61 -16.20 17.61
C THR A 244 -4.77 -17.55 16.91
N LEU A 245 -4.70 -18.67 17.64
CA LEU A 245 -4.88 -19.99 17.03
C LEU A 245 -6.34 -20.21 16.66
N GLU A 246 -7.28 -19.74 17.49
CA GLU A 246 -8.70 -19.77 17.16
C GLU A 246 -9.02 -18.83 15.99
N PHE A 247 -8.37 -17.67 15.91
CA PHE A 247 -8.50 -16.77 14.76
C PHE A 247 -8.15 -17.46 13.42
N HIS A 248 -7.03 -18.17 13.33
CA HIS A 248 -6.63 -18.87 12.09
C HIS A 248 -7.58 -20.01 11.68
N LYS A 249 -8.24 -20.67 12.64
CA LYS A 249 -9.28 -21.67 12.35
C LYS A 249 -10.52 -21.03 11.72
N VAL A 250 -10.92 -19.87 12.23
CA VAL A 250 -12.07 -19.12 11.73
C VAL A 250 -11.76 -18.53 10.34
N GLU A 251 -10.56 -17.97 10.15
CA GLU A 251 -10.05 -17.51 8.86
C GLU A 251 -10.19 -18.56 7.76
N SER A 252 -9.78 -19.80 8.03
CA SER A 252 -9.82 -20.88 7.04
C SER A 252 -11.23 -21.15 6.51
N ASN A 253 -12.26 -20.88 7.32
CA ASN A 253 -13.66 -21.01 6.90
C ASN A 253 -14.15 -19.83 6.04
N PHE A 254 -13.57 -18.64 6.19
CA PHE A 254 -13.92 -17.48 5.37
C PHE A 254 -13.23 -17.46 4.01
N ALA A 255 -12.06 -18.09 3.91
CA ALA A 255 -11.27 -18.17 2.68
C ALA A 255 -11.61 -19.37 1.77
N SER A 256 -12.50 -20.27 2.23
CA SER A 256 -12.98 -21.45 1.48
C SER A 256 -14.17 -21.11 0.59
#